data_AF-A0A238J570-F1
#
_entry.id   AF-A0A238J570-F1
#
_cell.length_a   1.000
_cell.length_b   1.000
_cell.length_c   1.000
_cell.angle_alpha   90.00
_cell.angle_beta   90.00
_cell.angle_gamma   90.00
#
_symmetry.space_group_name_H-M   'P 1'
#
loop_
_entity.id
_entity.type
_entity.pdbx_description
1 polymer ?
#
loop_
_entity_poly.entity_id
_entity_poly.type
_entity_poly.pdbx_seq_one_letter_code
_entity_poly.pdbx_strand_id
1 'polypeptide(L)'
;MRCFRPKVLQTRSFKSQLYSPTKSSPIETQIRIQNVLDAHAVKAANSEYDRAVCRLAVAAARKTVWDCLDGTDPNVDEKMLVQKLLDLHASYYDPDGEYTSGKGTIGDLIADICGALKNCDP
;
A
#
# COMPACT_ATOMS: atom_id res chain seq x y z
N MET A 1 37.55 -56.28 -26.03
CA MET A 1 37.50 -55.24 -24.99
C MET A 1 37.78 -53.88 -25.62
N ARG A 2 36.79 -53.00 -25.71
CA ARG A 2 36.99 -51.59 -26.12
C ARG A 2 36.23 -50.72 -25.11
N CYS A 3 36.98 -50.08 -24.22
CA CYS A 3 36.47 -49.07 -23.31
C CYS A 3 36.42 -47.74 -24.06
N PHE A 4 35.24 -47.14 -24.22
CA PHE A 4 35.11 -45.74 -24.63
C PHE A 4 34.03 -45.05 -23.77
N ARG A 5 34.44 -43.95 -23.15
CA ARG A 5 33.77 -43.26 -22.04
C ARG A 5 32.49 -42.53 -22.48
N PRO A 6 31.46 -42.42 -21.61
CA PRO A 6 30.29 -41.61 -21.89
C PRO A 6 30.61 -40.11 -21.80
N LYS A 7 30.05 -39.32 -22.72
CA LYS A 7 30.08 -37.85 -22.70
C LYS A 7 29.27 -37.35 -21.50
N VAL A 8 29.94 -36.68 -20.57
CA VAL A 8 29.30 -35.95 -19.47
C VAL A 8 28.56 -34.75 -20.06
N LEU A 9 27.23 -34.79 -20.02
CA LEU A 9 26.36 -33.64 -20.26
C LEU A 9 26.70 -32.59 -19.20
N GLN A 10 27.32 -31.48 -19.62
CA GLN A 10 27.48 -30.30 -18.77
C GLN A 10 26.08 -29.80 -18.40
N THR A 11 25.70 -30.01 -17.14
CA THR A 11 24.55 -29.35 -16.53
C THR A 11 24.84 -27.86 -16.53
N ARG A 12 24.09 -27.11 -17.35
CA ARG A 12 24.10 -25.65 -17.31
C ARG A 12 23.64 -25.23 -15.92
N SER A 13 24.60 -24.78 -15.12
CA SER A 13 24.37 -24.07 -13.87
C SER A 13 23.48 -22.88 -14.18
N PHE A 14 22.20 -22.98 -13.83
CA PHE A 14 21.33 -21.83 -13.69
C PHE A 14 21.90 -21.01 -12.53
N LYS A 15 22.71 -20.00 -12.86
CA LYS A 15 23.03 -18.95 -11.91
C LYS A 15 21.70 -18.39 -11.45
N SER A 16 21.37 -18.61 -10.18
CA SER A 16 20.35 -17.89 -9.46
C SER A 16 20.62 -16.40 -9.66
N GLN A 17 19.84 -15.78 -10.54
CA GLN A 17 19.78 -14.34 -10.63
C GLN A 17 19.29 -13.88 -9.26
N LEU A 18 20.25 -13.33 -8.51
CA LEU A 18 20.02 -12.55 -7.31
C LEU A 18 18.86 -11.61 -7.60
N TYR A 19 17.75 -11.86 -6.90
CA TYR A 19 16.56 -11.03 -6.93
C TYR A 19 17.00 -9.65 -6.44
N SER A 20 17.25 -8.75 -7.38
CA SER A 20 17.34 -7.33 -7.06
C SER A 20 15.98 -6.93 -6.50
N PRO A 21 15.86 -6.01 -5.52
CA PRO A 21 14.57 -5.47 -5.13
C PRO A 21 14.07 -4.63 -6.31
N THR A 22 13.48 -5.29 -7.30
CA THR A 22 12.74 -4.63 -8.37
C THR A 22 11.59 -3.95 -7.66
N LYS A 23 11.52 -2.61 -7.76
CA LYS A 23 10.35 -1.84 -7.36
C LYS A 23 9.11 -2.62 -7.81
N SER A 24 8.17 -2.86 -6.90
CA SER A 24 6.93 -3.58 -7.23
C SER A 24 6.28 -2.89 -8.43
N SER A 25 5.70 -3.69 -9.33
CA SER A 25 5.02 -3.13 -10.49
C SER A 25 3.91 -2.17 -10.01
N PRO A 26 3.61 -1.08 -10.74
CA PRO A 26 2.60 -0.10 -10.34
C PRO A 26 1.24 -0.73 -9.97
N ILE A 27 0.88 -1.80 -10.67
CA ILE A 27 -0.34 -2.60 -10.45
C ILE A 27 -0.29 -3.30 -9.09
N GLU A 28 0.83 -3.93 -8.72
CA GLU A 28 0.98 -4.57 -7.40
C GLU A 28 0.90 -3.56 -6.26
N THR A 29 1.51 -2.38 -6.43
CA THR A 29 1.44 -1.30 -5.44
C THR A 29 -0.01 -0.84 -5.25
N GLN A 30 -0.74 -0.62 -6.34
CA GLN A 30 -2.16 -0.25 -6.29
C GLN A 30 -3.02 -1.31 -5.59
N ILE A 31 -2.82 -2.60 -5.88
CA ILE A 31 -3.53 -3.70 -5.22
C ILE A 31 -3.25 -3.70 -3.71
N ARG A 32 -2.00 -3.47 -3.29
CA ARG A 32 -1.65 -3.40 -1.86
C ARG A 32 -2.34 -2.24 -1.15
N ILE A 33 -2.32 -1.04 -1.73
CA ILE A 33 -2.99 0.13 -1.17
C ILE A 33 -4.50 -0.12 -1.07
N GLN A 34 -5.11 -0.70 -2.12
CA GLN A 34 -6.52 -1.02 -2.12
C GLN A 34 -6.90 -2.02 -1.01
N ASN A 35 -6.08 -3.04 -0.77
CA ASN A 35 -6.30 -3.99 0.32
C ASN A 35 -6.27 -3.31 1.70
N VAL A 36 -5.36 -2.34 1.91
CA VAL A 36 -5.31 -1.56 3.16
C VAL A 36 -6.59 -0.72 3.32
N LEU A 37 -7.01 -0.04 2.26
CA LEU A 37 -8.24 0.76 2.27
C LEU A 37 -9.48 -0.08 2.58
N ASP A 38 -9.56 -1.30 2.04
CA ASP A 38 -10.70 -2.18 2.28
C ASP A 38 -10.68 -2.77 3.70
N ALA A 39 -9.50 -3.11 4.23
CA ALA A 39 -9.37 -3.50 5.63
C ALA A 39 -9.83 -2.39 6.60
N HIS A 40 -9.43 -1.14 6.33
CA HIS A 40 -9.88 0.02 7.10
C HIS A 40 -11.36 0.31 6.92
N ALA A 41 -11.93 0.10 5.73
CA ALA A 41 -13.37 0.24 5.52
C ALA A 41 -14.17 -0.79 6.32
N VAL A 42 -13.70 -2.04 6.43
CA VAL A 42 -14.33 -3.05 7.28
C VAL A 42 -14.21 -2.67 8.77
N LYS A 43 -13.03 -2.23 9.23
CA LYS A 43 -12.84 -1.75 10.60
C LYS A 43 -13.79 -0.58 10.91
N ALA A 44 -13.84 0.42 10.04
CA ALA A 44 -14.73 1.57 10.18
C ALA A 44 -16.20 1.15 10.19
N ALA A 45 -16.60 0.17 9.37
CA ALA A 45 -17.97 -0.34 9.35
C ALA A 45 -18.37 -1.09 10.63
N ASN A 46 -17.40 -1.75 11.27
CA ASN A 46 -17.56 -2.49 12.52
C ASN A 46 -17.27 -1.65 13.76
N SER A 47 -16.90 -0.37 13.60
CA SER A 47 -16.65 0.51 14.72
C SER A 47 -17.87 0.53 15.65
N GLU A 48 -17.59 0.31 16.94
CA GLU A 48 -18.58 0.34 18.02
C GLU A 48 -19.03 1.77 18.30
N TYR A 49 -18.12 2.73 18.12
CA TYR A 49 -18.33 4.16 18.34
C TYR A 49 -18.08 4.96 17.06
N ASP A 50 -18.76 6.10 16.92
CA ASP A 50 -18.64 7.07 15.81
C ASP A 50 -18.41 6.44 14.43
N ARG A 51 -19.21 5.42 14.12
CA ARG A 51 -19.10 4.65 12.87
C ARG A 51 -19.18 5.54 11.63
N ALA A 52 -19.98 6.61 11.67
CA ALA A 52 -20.09 7.56 10.58
C ALA A 52 -18.78 8.32 10.37
N VAL A 53 -18.17 8.81 11.45
CA VAL A 53 -16.86 9.49 11.47
C VAL A 53 -15.78 8.60 10.87
N CYS A 54 -15.63 7.36 11.35
CA CYS A 54 -14.63 6.43 10.82
C CYS A 54 -14.86 6.14 9.32
N ARG A 55 -16.12 6.02 8.87
CA ARG A 55 -16.44 5.78 7.45
C ARG A 55 -16.14 7.00 6.58
N LEU A 56 -16.44 8.21 7.05
CA LEU A 56 -16.15 9.45 6.33
C LEU A 56 -14.64 9.66 6.21
N ALA A 57 -13.89 9.36 7.26
CA ALA A 57 -12.43 9.40 7.28
C ALA A 57 -11.83 8.46 6.22
N VAL A 58 -12.25 7.19 6.20
CA VAL A 58 -11.79 6.22 5.19
C VAL A 58 -12.22 6.60 3.78
N ALA A 59 -13.43 7.13 3.61
CA ALA A 59 -13.92 7.59 2.31
C ALA A 59 -13.10 8.79 1.77
N ALA A 60 -12.74 9.73 2.64
CA ALA A 60 -11.88 10.85 2.30
C ALA A 60 -10.49 10.37 1.86
N ALA A 61 -9.86 9.49 2.64
CA ALA A 61 -8.56 8.92 2.31
C ALA A 61 -8.60 8.14 0.98
N ARG A 62 -9.65 7.34 0.77
CA ARG A 62 -9.88 6.61 -0.49
C ARG A 62 -9.95 7.56 -1.68
N LYS A 63 -10.70 8.67 -1.56
CA LYS A 63 -10.78 9.66 -2.64
C LYS A 63 -9.41 10.24 -2.96
N THR A 64 -8.63 10.64 -1.95
CA THR A 64 -7.26 11.15 -2.14
C THR A 64 -6.36 10.15 -2.85
N VAL A 65 -6.44 8.86 -2.49
CA VAL A 65 -5.70 7.79 -3.16
C VAL A 65 -6.11 7.69 -4.62
N TRP A 66 -7.42 7.63 -4.91
CA TRP A 66 -7.92 7.55 -6.29
C TRP A 66 -7.51 8.75 -7.14
N ASP A 67 -7.62 9.97 -6.61
CA ASP A 67 -7.19 11.20 -7.29
C ASP A 67 -5.68 11.19 -7.61
N CYS A 68 -4.87 10.45 -6.85
CA CYS A 68 -3.43 10.27 -7.13
C CYS A 68 -3.16 9.18 -8.16
N LEU A 69 -3.97 8.13 -8.17
CA LEU A 69 -3.80 6.96 -9.04
C LEU A 69 -4.42 7.15 -10.44
N ASP A 70 -5.45 7.98 -10.58
CA ASP A 70 -6.05 8.36 -11.87
C ASP A 70 -5.17 9.36 -12.64
N GLY A 71 -4.12 9.89 -12.02
CA GLY A 71 -3.11 10.70 -12.68
C GLY A 71 -2.37 9.91 -13.75
N THR A 72 -2.16 10.53 -14.91
CA THR A 72 -1.56 9.96 -16.13
C THR A 72 -0.09 9.52 -15.98
N ASP A 73 0.46 9.52 -14.76
CA ASP A 73 1.85 9.18 -14.50
C ASP A 73 1.96 7.73 -13.98
N PRO A 74 2.47 6.79 -14.78
CA PRO A 74 2.64 5.40 -14.36
C PRO A 74 3.68 5.23 -13.24
N ASN A 75 4.41 6.28 -12.88
CA ASN A 75 5.18 6.36 -11.65
C ASN A 75 4.37 7.10 -10.60
N VAL A 76 3.40 6.42 -10.00
CA VAL A 76 2.77 6.87 -8.75
C VAL A 76 3.92 7.13 -7.77
N ASP A 77 4.25 8.40 -7.56
CA ASP A 77 5.30 8.77 -6.62
C ASP A 77 4.72 8.50 -5.23
N GLU A 78 5.03 7.33 -4.68
CA GLU A 78 4.56 6.83 -3.38
C GLU A 78 4.70 7.91 -2.30
N LYS A 79 5.75 8.73 -2.40
CA LYS A 79 5.99 9.89 -1.54
C LYS A 79 4.94 11.00 -1.69
N MET A 80 4.53 11.31 -2.92
CA MET A 80 3.48 12.28 -3.19
C MET A 80 2.13 11.79 -2.66
N LEU A 81 1.84 10.49 -2.78
CA LEU A 81 0.64 9.90 -2.21
C LEU A 81 0.63 10.04 -0.68
N VAL A 82 1.72 9.64 -0.02
CA VAL A 82 1.87 9.77 1.44
C VAL A 82 1.77 11.22 1.87
N GLN A 83 2.42 12.16 1.15
CA GLN A 83 2.33 13.58 1.47
C GLN A 83 0.89 14.10 1.38
N LYS A 84 0.14 13.76 0.33
CA LYS A 84 -1.26 14.18 0.21
C LYS A 84 -2.16 13.60 1.30
N LEU A 85 -1.87 12.39 1.77
CA LEU A 85 -2.57 11.81 2.91
C LEU A 85 -2.19 12.50 4.23
N LEU A 86 -0.93 12.89 4.41
CA LEU A 86 -0.49 13.70 5.55
C LEU A 86 -1.14 15.09 5.55
N ASP A 87 -1.28 15.72 4.38
CA ASP A 87 -1.96 16.99 4.22
C ASP A 87 -3.47 16.86 4.53
N LEU A 88 -4.10 15.77 4.07
CA LEU A 88 -5.47 15.42 4.45
C LEU A 88 -5.56 15.27 5.96
N HIS A 89 -4.70 14.47 6.60
CA HIS A 89 -4.68 14.28 8.05
C HIS A 89 -4.51 15.61 8.82
N ALA A 90 -3.60 16.47 8.37
CA ALA A 90 -3.35 17.77 9.00
C ALA A 90 -4.59 18.68 8.95
N SER A 91 -5.26 18.72 7.79
CA SER A 91 -6.44 19.56 7.53
C SER A 91 -7.78 18.92 7.92
N TYR A 92 -7.81 17.63 8.24
CA TYR A 92 -9.04 16.91 8.56
C TYR A 92 -9.64 17.45 9.86
N TYR A 93 -10.88 17.93 9.75
CA TYR A 93 -11.69 18.40 10.87
C TYR A 93 -12.94 17.53 10.96
N ASP A 94 -13.18 17.01 12.15
CA ASP A 94 -14.27 16.10 12.40
C ASP A 94 -15.18 16.67 13.49
N PRO A 95 -16.30 17.32 13.11
CA PRO A 95 -17.19 17.96 14.07
C PRO A 95 -17.99 16.96 14.92
N ASP A 96 -18.11 15.72 14.45
CA ASP A 96 -19.04 14.71 15.01
C ASP A 96 -18.32 13.62 15.83
N GLY A 97 -17.00 13.72 16.03
CA GLY A 97 -16.21 12.74 16.77
C GLY A 97 -16.30 12.93 18.29
N GLU A 98 -17.19 12.19 18.96
CA GLU A 98 -17.36 12.25 20.42
C GLU A 98 -16.41 11.29 21.16
N TYR A 99 -16.19 10.10 20.60
CA TYR A 99 -15.42 9.00 21.18
C TYR A 99 -14.25 8.56 20.29
N THR A 100 -14.36 8.70 18.97
CA THR A 100 -13.30 8.41 17.99
C THR A 100 -13.15 9.57 17.02
N SER A 101 -11.92 10.05 16.80
CA SER A 101 -11.67 11.07 15.78
C SER A 101 -11.36 10.43 14.43
N GLY A 102 -12.00 10.89 13.36
CA GLY A 102 -11.67 10.46 12.01
C GLY A 102 -10.23 10.82 11.61
N LYS A 103 -9.65 11.83 12.28
CA LYS A 103 -8.22 12.15 12.18
C LYS A 103 -7.34 10.98 12.65
N GLY A 104 -7.67 10.36 13.79
CA GLY A 104 -6.99 9.14 14.26
C GLY A 104 -7.11 7.98 13.26
N THR A 105 -8.32 7.77 12.71
CA THR A 105 -8.55 6.76 11.66
C THR A 105 -7.69 6.98 10.42
N ILE A 106 -7.54 8.24 9.98
CA ILE A 106 -6.65 8.59 8.86
C ILE A 106 -5.18 8.34 9.23
N GLY A 107 -4.77 8.67 10.45
CA GLY A 107 -3.41 8.42 10.94
C GLY A 107 -3.02 6.94 10.89
N ASP A 108 -3.89 6.06 11.40
CA ASP A 108 -3.67 4.61 11.36
C ASP A 108 -3.59 4.08 9.92
N LEU A 109 -4.45 4.60 9.04
CA LEU A 109 -4.46 4.26 7.62
C LEU A 109 -3.16 4.68 6.93
N ILE A 110 -2.62 5.87 7.24
CA ILE A 110 -1.33 6.34 6.70
C ILE A 110 -0.20 5.40 7.12
N ALA A 111 -0.16 5.00 8.40
CA ALA A 111 0.86 4.09 8.91
C ALA A 111 0.82 2.73 8.20
N ASP A 112 -0.38 2.16 8.02
CA ASP A 112 -0.56 0.88 7.31
C ASP A 112 -0.19 0.99 5.81
N ILE A 113 -0.52 2.11 5.15
CA ILE A 113 -0.10 2.35 3.76
C ILE A 113 1.42 2.47 3.67
N CYS A 114 2.07 3.23 4.56
CA CYS A 114 3.54 3.35 4.58
C CYS A 114 4.21 1.98 4.78
N GLY A 115 3.69 1.17 5.69
CA GLY A 115 4.14 -0.21 5.91
C GLY A 115 3.95 -1.11 4.69
N ALA A 116 2.82 -0.99 3.98
CA ALA A 116 2.54 -1.76 2.77
C ALA A 116 3.45 -1.39 1.58
N LEU A 117 3.92 -0.15 1.53
CA LEU A 117 4.83 0.36 0.49
C LEU A 117 6.30 -0.02 0.73
N LYS A 118 6.65 -0.59 1.90
CA LYS A 118 8.00 -1.08 2.26
C LYS A 118 9.14 -0.05 2.07
N ASN A 119 8.85 1.24 1.95
CA ASN A 119 9.83 2.27 1.55
C ASN A 119 9.61 3.65 2.19
N CYS A 120 8.78 3.79 3.22
CA CYS A 120 8.57 5.07 3.89
C CYS A 120 8.63 4.89 5.40
N ASP A 121 9.78 5.23 5.98
CA ASP A 121 9.82 5.68 7.37
C ASP A 121 9.09 7.06 7.43
N PRO A 122 8.16 7.26 8.36
CA PRO A 122 7.44 8.53 8.52
C PRO A 122 8.35 9.68 8.97
#